data_AF-A0A3B0TBG0-F1
#
_entry.id   AF-A0A3B0TBG0-F1
#
_cell.length_a   1.000
_cell.length_b   1.000
_cell.length_c   1.000
_cell.angle_alpha   90.00
_cell.angle_beta   90.00
_cell.angle_gamma   90.00
#
_symmetry.space_group_name_H-M   'P 1'
#
loop_
_entity.id
_entity.type
_entity.pdbx_description
1 polymer ?
#
loop_
_entity_poly.entity_id
_entity_poly.type
_entity_poly.pdbx_seq_one_letter_code
_entity_poly.pdbx_strand_id
1 'polypeptide(L)'
;MPPTFFRKAALEKLSTPEKLDQLIKVTGPRAWIALTTIAVALVTAIAWSFLGNVKTKLNVVGVLLGGEIHEVVSTAQGQLVELKVNLGDEVTNGDVIAVIEQPQLAQQIEEAKALLLERKFELEQLQAFGSQDTRLQGEFIGQQ
;
A
#
# COMPACT_ATOMS: atom_id res chain seq x y z
N MET A 1 -66.45 89.28 -20.97
CA MET A 1 -65.33 88.97 -20.05
C MET A 1 -65.83 89.22 -18.63
N PRO A 2 -65.67 88.31 -17.64
CA PRO A 2 -64.50 87.47 -17.39
C PRO A 2 -64.78 85.94 -17.47
N PRO A 3 -63.73 85.08 -17.51
CA PRO A 3 -63.84 83.64 -17.75
C PRO A 3 -64.16 82.85 -16.47
N THR A 4 -65.25 82.08 -16.49
CA THR A 4 -65.71 81.20 -15.40
C THR A 4 -65.10 79.79 -15.48
N PHE A 5 -63.80 79.68 -15.76
CA PHE A 5 -63.13 78.37 -15.89
C PHE A 5 -62.14 78.03 -14.78
N PHE A 6 -61.74 78.98 -13.93
CA PHE A 6 -60.72 78.74 -12.89
C PHE A 6 -61.26 78.21 -11.57
N ARG A 7 -62.58 78.27 -11.32
CA ARG A 7 -63.14 77.82 -10.03
C ARG A 7 -63.46 76.32 -9.99
N LYS A 8 -63.64 75.66 -11.13
CA LYS A 8 -63.95 74.21 -11.15
C LYS A 8 -62.71 73.34 -10.91
N ALA A 9 -61.58 73.66 -11.54
CA ALA A 9 -60.33 72.91 -11.37
C ALA A 9 -59.76 72.95 -9.94
N ALA A 10 -60.03 74.02 -9.18
CA ALA A 10 -59.62 74.13 -7.78
C ALA A 10 -60.61 73.44 -6.81
N LEU A 11 -61.90 73.34 -7.17
CA LEU A 11 -62.93 72.71 -6.33
C LEU A 11 -62.93 71.16 -6.45
N GLU A 12 -62.52 70.65 -7.60
CA GLU A 12 -62.35 69.19 -7.83
C GLU A 12 -61.16 68.62 -7.05
N LYS A 13 -60.15 69.45 -6.79
CA LYS A 13 -58.93 69.05 -6.06
C LYS A 13 -59.14 68.92 -4.53
N LEU A 14 -60.20 69.52 -3.99
CA LEU A 14 -60.59 69.37 -2.58
C LEU A 14 -61.52 68.16 -2.33
N SER A 15 -62.06 67.56 -3.39
CA SER A 15 -62.96 66.39 -3.31
C SER A 15 -62.26 65.09 -3.69
N THR A 16 -60.94 65.11 -3.87
CA THR A 16 -60.17 63.88 -4.01
C THR A 16 -59.71 63.49 -2.61
N PRO A 17 -60.44 62.62 -1.89
CA PRO A 17 -59.88 62.05 -0.68
C PRO A 17 -58.58 61.38 -1.10
N GLU A 18 -57.50 61.73 -0.41
CA GLU A 18 -56.22 61.09 -0.63
C GLU A 18 -56.45 59.58 -0.66
N LYS A 19 -56.05 58.95 -1.77
CA LYS A 19 -55.84 57.50 -1.80
C LYS A 19 -54.56 57.19 -1.01
N LEU A 20 -54.47 57.66 0.23
CA LEU A 20 -53.43 57.31 1.18
C LEU A 20 -53.81 56.06 1.98
N ASP A 21 -55.09 55.65 1.90
CA ASP A 21 -55.59 54.38 2.41
C ASP A 21 -55.69 53.31 1.31
N GLN A 22 -54.83 53.40 0.27
CA GLN A 22 -54.28 52.15 -0.23
C GLN A 22 -53.43 51.62 0.92
N LEU A 23 -54.08 50.89 1.84
CA LEU A 23 -53.43 49.83 2.58
C LEU A 23 -52.46 49.24 1.59
N ILE A 24 -51.17 49.45 1.82
CA ILE A 24 -50.13 48.63 1.24
C ILE A 24 -50.70 47.24 1.47
N LYS A 25 -51.24 46.62 0.41
CA LYS A 25 -51.90 45.34 0.53
C LYS A 25 -50.70 44.46 0.73
N VAL A 26 -50.27 44.34 2.00
CA VAL A 26 -49.04 43.71 2.42
C VAL A 26 -49.21 42.32 1.89
N THR A 27 -48.58 42.09 0.74
CA THR A 27 -48.57 40.84 0.02
C THR A 27 -49.96 40.28 -0.32
N GLY A 28 -50.51 40.63 -1.49
CA GLY A 28 -51.64 39.87 -2.05
C GLY A 28 -51.30 38.36 -2.14
N PRO A 29 -52.29 37.44 -2.19
CA PRO A 29 -52.05 35.99 -2.12
C PRO A 29 -51.02 35.46 -3.14
N ARG A 30 -50.95 36.08 -4.32
CA ARG A 30 -49.98 35.77 -5.37
C ARG A 30 -48.53 36.15 -4.98
N ALA A 31 -48.34 37.25 -4.26
CA ALA A 31 -47.03 37.66 -3.76
C ALA A 31 -46.54 36.74 -2.64
N TRP A 32 -47.44 36.20 -1.81
CA TRP A 32 -47.10 35.15 -0.83
C TRP A 32 -46.61 33.87 -1.51
N ILE A 33 -47.31 33.42 -2.55
CA ILE A 33 -46.87 32.25 -3.33
C ILE A 33 -45.47 32.49 -3.90
N ALA A 34 -45.24 33.63 -4.57
CA ALA A 34 -43.93 33.98 -5.10
C ALA A 34 -42.84 34.01 -4.01
N LEU A 35 -43.13 34.59 -2.84
CA LEU A 35 -42.21 34.66 -1.71
C LEU A 35 -41.88 33.26 -1.18
N THR A 36 -42.87 32.38 -1.04
CA THR A 36 -42.65 31.00 -0.58
C THR A 36 -41.83 30.19 -1.59
N THR A 37 -42.05 30.35 -2.89
CA THR A 37 -41.25 29.68 -3.92
C THR A 37 -39.79 30.10 -3.83
N ILE A 38 -39.52 31.40 -3.68
CA ILE A 38 -38.15 31.92 -3.52
C ILE A 38 -37.52 31.38 -2.22
N ALA A 39 -38.25 31.42 -1.11
CA ALA A 39 -37.77 30.90 0.17
C ALA A 39 -37.42 29.41 0.09
N VAL A 40 -38.29 28.60 -0.52
CA VAL A 40 -38.05 27.16 -0.72
C VAL A 40 -36.83 26.94 -1.61
N ALA A 41 -36.72 27.64 -2.74
CA ALA A 41 -35.57 27.52 -3.64
C ALA A 41 -34.24 27.84 -2.94
N LEU A 42 -34.22 28.89 -2.11
CA LEU A 42 -33.05 29.26 -1.29
C LEU A 42 -32.73 28.17 -0.27
N VAL A 43 -33.72 27.67 0.47
CA VAL A 43 -33.51 26.59 1.45
C VAL A 43 -33.00 25.33 0.76
N THR A 44 -33.55 24.97 -0.39
CA THR A 44 -33.08 23.82 -1.18
C THR A 44 -31.65 24.01 -1.67
N ALA A 45 -31.29 25.19 -2.18
CA ALA A 45 -29.93 25.49 -2.63
C ALA A 45 -28.92 25.42 -1.47
N ILE A 46 -29.28 25.98 -0.31
CA ILE A 46 -28.45 25.94 0.90
C ILE A 46 -28.28 24.50 1.38
N ALA A 47 -29.38 23.75 1.52
CA ALA A 47 -29.34 22.36 1.93
C ALA A 47 -28.52 21.50 0.94
N TRP A 48 -28.69 21.74 -0.36
CA TRP A 48 -27.92 21.06 -1.40
C TRP A 48 -26.45 21.44 -1.38
N SER A 49 -26.08 22.67 -1.00
CA SER A 49 -24.68 23.07 -0.83
C SER A 49 -23.99 22.35 0.33
N PHE A 50 -24.72 21.99 1.40
CA PHE A 50 -24.16 21.23 2.52
C PHE A 50 -24.12 19.73 2.23
N LEU A 51 -25.14 19.16 1.57
CA LEU A 51 -25.22 17.73 1.29
C LEU A 51 -24.49 17.33 -0.01
N GLY A 52 -24.34 18.27 -0.95
CA GLY A 52 -23.74 18.07 -2.27
C GLY A 52 -22.23 17.95 -2.19
N ASN A 53 -21.73 16.77 -1.87
CA ASN A 53 -20.30 16.48 -1.97
C ASN A 53 -19.93 16.26 -3.45
N VAL A 54 -19.32 17.26 -4.08
CA VAL A 54 -18.66 17.09 -5.38
C VAL A 54 -17.38 16.29 -5.16
N LYS A 55 -17.46 14.98 -5.39
CA LYS A 55 -16.28 14.11 -5.41
C LYS A 55 -15.47 14.44 -6.66
N THR A 56 -14.39 15.20 -6.48
CA THR A 56 -13.37 15.39 -7.50
C THR A 56 -12.66 14.06 -7.73
N LYS A 57 -13.08 13.36 -8.79
CA LYS A 57 -12.38 12.17 -9.27
C LYS A 57 -11.15 12.64 -10.04
N LEU A 58 -9.99 12.56 -9.40
CA LEU A 58 -8.71 12.73 -10.06
C LEU A 58 -8.37 11.40 -10.76
N ASN A 59 -8.38 11.40 -12.09
CA ASN A 59 -7.82 10.30 -12.88
C ASN A 59 -6.29 10.48 -12.90
N VAL A 60 -5.63 9.87 -11.93
CA VAL A 60 -4.16 9.81 -11.90
C VAL A 60 -3.72 8.50 -12.55
N VAL A 61 -2.87 8.60 -13.56
CA VAL A 61 -2.16 7.43 -14.10
C VAL A 61 -0.98 7.18 -13.17
N GLY A 62 -1.12 6.20 -12.28
CA GLY A 62 -0.05 5.71 -11.43
C GLY A 62 0.54 4.43 -12.00
N VAL A 63 1.86 4.26 -11.86
CA VAL A 63 2.50 2.95 -11.99
C VAL A 63 2.46 2.31 -10.61
N LEU A 64 1.89 1.11 -10.52
CA LEU A 64 2.12 0.26 -9.35
C LEU A 64 3.55 -0.27 -9.46
N LEU A 65 4.44 0.25 -8.62
CA LEU A 65 5.68 -0.45 -8.33
C LEU A 65 5.28 -1.66 -7.49
N GLY A 66 5.32 -2.84 -8.12
CA GLY A 66 5.24 -4.12 -7.43
C GLY A 66 6.29 -4.17 -6.32
N GLY A 67 6.02 -4.99 -5.30
CA GLY A 67 6.79 -5.04 -4.05
C GLY A 67 8.30 -5.20 -4.20
N GLU A 68 8.99 -5.22 -3.07
CA GLU A 68 10.45 -5.26 -2.98
C GLU A 68 11.04 -6.38 -3.84
N ILE A 69 11.85 -6.01 -4.84
CA ILE A 69 12.51 -6.95 -5.74
C ILE A 69 13.81 -7.35 -5.07
N HIS A 70 13.90 -8.61 -4.62
CA HIS A 70 15.14 -9.18 -4.10
C HIS A 70 15.81 -10.01 -5.20
N GLU A 71 17.01 -9.58 -5.60
CA GLU A 71 17.84 -10.35 -6.51
C GLU A 71 18.55 -11.47 -5.74
N VAL A 72 18.30 -12.73 -6.11
CA VAL A 72 18.97 -13.89 -5.53
C VAL A 72 20.08 -14.32 -6.48
N VAL A 73 21.32 -14.22 -6.03
CA VAL A 73 22.50 -14.63 -6.78
C VAL A 73 23.23 -15.76 -6.06
N SER A 74 23.84 -16.67 -6.84
CA SER A 74 24.73 -17.66 -6.26
C SER A 74 25.96 -16.98 -5.68
N THR A 75 26.30 -17.29 -4.43
CA THR A 75 27.55 -16.86 -3.79
C THR A 75 28.77 -17.60 -4.32
N ALA A 76 28.58 -18.74 -4.98
CA ALA A 76 29.64 -19.57 -5.53
C ALA A 76 29.59 -19.63 -7.06
N GLN A 77 30.77 -19.67 -7.68
CA GLN A 77 30.93 -19.86 -9.13
C GLN A 77 30.83 -21.35 -9.44
N GLY A 78 30.04 -21.72 -10.43
CA GLY A 78 29.84 -23.12 -10.83
C GLY A 78 28.89 -23.23 -12.02
N GLN A 79 28.62 -24.47 -12.44
CA GLN A 79 27.71 -24.76 -13.54
C GLN A 79 26.31 -25.02 -13.00
N LEU A 80 25.29 -24.37 -13.58
CA LEU A 80 23.89 -24.65 -13.26
C LEU A 80 23.53 -26.05 -13.78
N VAL A 81 23.17 -26.96 -12.88
CA VAL A 81 22.76 -28.33 -13.22
C VAL A 81 21.24 -28.39 -13.40
N GLU A 82 20.52 -27.81 -12.45
CA GLU A 82 19.06 -27.89 -12.40
C GLU A 82 18.48 -26.60 -11.81
N LEU A 83 17.39 -26.13 -12.41
CA LEU A 83 16.56 -25.05 -11.88
C LEU A 83 15.24 -25.67 -11.39
N LYS A 84 14.91 -25.48 -10.11
CA LYS A 84 13.75 -26.12 -9.47
C LYS A 84 12.50 -25.24 -9.42
N VAL A 85 12.58 -24.02 -9.95
CA VAL A 85 11.50 -23.03 -9.91
C VAL A 85 11.19 -22.51 -11.31
N ASN A 86 9.93 -22.12 -11.52
CA ASN A 86 9.45 -21.49 -12.75
C ASN A 86 9.05 -20.03 -12.51
N LEU A 87 8.86 -19.27 -13.59
CA LEU A 87 8.37 -17.90 -13.49
C LEU A 87 6.94 -17.90 -12.92
N GLY A 88 6.75 -17.19 -11.81
CA GLY A 88 5.46 -17.06 -11.13
C GLY A 88 5.26 -18.01 -9.94
N ASP A 89 6.22 -18.88 -9.65
CA ASP A 89 6.18 -19.73 -8.46
C ASP A 89 6.42 -18.90 -7.18
N GLU A 90 5.68 -19.22 -6.12
CA GLU A 90 5.86 -18.62 -4.81
C GLU A 90 6.96 -19.38 -4.05
N VAL A 91 8.03 -18.67 -3.67
CA VAL A 91 9.19 -19.24 -2.98
C VAL A 91 9.30 -18.68 -1.56
N THR A 92 9.68 -19.54 -0.62
CA THR A 92 9.85 -19.18 0.79
C THR A 92 11.31 -19.28 1.22
N ASN A 93 11.64 -18.68 2.38
CA ASN A 93 12.99 -18.75 2.93
C ASN A 93 13.36 -20.21 3.24
N GLY A 94 14.45 -20.68 2.60
CA GLY A 94 14.95 -22.04 2.74
C GLY A 94 14.67 -22.94 1.55
N ASP A 95 13.86 -22.50 0.59
CA ASP A 95 13.59 -23.27 -0.62
C ASP A 95 14.81 -23.33 -1.55
N VAL A 96 15.04 -24.51 -2.12
CA VAL A 96 16.13 -24.74 -3.07
C VAL A 96 15.69 -24.31 -4.46
N ILE A 97 16.19 -23.15 -4.89
CA ILE A 97 15.87 -22.55 -6.20
C ILE A 97 16.64 -23.23 -7.34
N ALA A 98 17.93 -23.48 -7.14
CA ALA A 98 18.82 -24.00 -8.16
C ALA A 98 19.90 -24.90 -7.55
N VAL A 99 20.38 -25.86 -8.33
CA VAL A 99 21.51 -26.72 -7.99
C VAL A 99 22.68 -26.36 -8.88
N ILE A 100 23.80 -25.99 -8.26
CA ILE A 100 25.03 -25.56 -8.94
C ILE A 100 26.14 -26.56 -8.61
N GLU A 101 26.74 -27.14 -9.65
CA GLU A 101 27.88 -28.05 -9.52
C GLU A 101 29.20 -27.29 -9.57
N GLN A 102 30.10 -27.68 -8.68
CA GLN A 102 31.44 -27.11 -8.54
C GLN A 102 32.48 -28.23 -8.61
N PRO A 103 33.00 -28.55 -9.81
CA PRO A 103 33.89 -29.70 -9.98
C PRO A 103 35.19 -29.55 -9.18
N GLN A 104 35.73 -28.34 -9.07
CA GLN A 104 36.94 -28.07 -8.27
C GLN A 104 36.70 -28.28 -6.76
N LEU A 105 35.49 -27.98 -6.26
CA LEU A 105 35.16 -28.19 -4.86
C LEU A 105 34.97 -29.69 -4.58
N ALA A 106 34.33 -30.42 -5.49
CA ALA A 106 34.18 -31.86 -5.40
C ALA A 106 35.54 -32.58 -5.32
N GLN A 107 36.49 -32.17 -6.17
CA GLN A 107 37.85 -32.72 -6.16
C GLN A 107 38.58 -32.44 -4.83
N GLN A 108 38.51 -31.22 -4.30
CA GLN A 108 39.12 -30.88 -3.00
C GLN A 108 38.53 -31.69 -1.85
N ILE A 109 37.23 -31.96 -1.88
CA ILE A 109 36.56 -32.80 -0.87
C ILE A 109 37.07 -34.24 -0.94
N GLU A 110 37.29 -34.77 -2.14
CA GLU A 110 37.81 -36.13 -2.33
C GLU A 110 39.25 -36.24 -1.82
N GLU A 111 40.11 -35.29 -2.19
CA GLU A 111 41.49 -35.21 -1.70
C GLU A 111 41.55 -35.07 -0.17
N ALA A 112 40.74 -34.19 0.42
CA ALA A 112 40.66 -34.02 1.87
C ALA A 112 40.18 -35.29 2.58
N LYS A 113 39.21 -36.02 1.99
CA LYS A 113 38.74 -37.30 2.54
C LYS A 113 39.81 -38.38 2.46
N ALA A 114 40.56 -38.47 1.36
CA ALA A 114 41.65 -39.43 1.21
C ALA A 114 42.75 -39.18 2.25
N LEU A 115 43.12 -37.92 2.46
CA LEU A 115 44.09 -37.54 3.50
C LEU A 115 43.61 -37.88 4.91
N LEU A 116 42.32 -37.62 5.21
CA LEU A 116 41.73 -37.99 6.51
C LEU A 116 41.72 -39.50 6.74
N LEU A 117 41.53 -40.29 5.68
CA LEU A 117 41.57 -41.76 5.76
C LEU A 117 43.00 -42.24 6.08
N GLU A 118 43.99 -41.73 5.35
CA GLU A 118 45.40 -42.05 5.56
C GLU A 118 45.85 -41.72 6.99
N ARG A 119 45.50 -40.52 7.48
CA ARG A 119 45.84 -40.10 8.85
C ARG A 119 45.19 -40.96 9.93
N LYS A 120 43.93 -41.36 9.75
CA LYS A 120 43.25 -42.25 10.70
C LYS A 120 43.90 -43.62 10.73
N PHE A 121 44.27 -44.16 9.57
CA PHE A 121 44.95 -45.44 9.47
C PHE A 121 46.33 -45.41 10.15
N GLU A 122 47.07 -44.31 9.98
CA GLU A 122 48.36 -44.10 10.67
C GLU A 122 48.20 -44.09 12.19
N LEU A 123 47.22 -43.34 12.73
CA LEU A 123 46.95 -43.30 14.17
C LEU A 123 46.53 -44.66 14.73
N GLU A 124 45.72 -45.40 13.99
CA GLU A 124 45.25 -46.73 14.42
C GLU A 124 46.41 -47.73 14.48
N GLN A 125 47.34 -47.66 13.53
CA GLN A 125 48.58 -48.42 13.60
C GLN A 125 49.39 -48.04 14.84
N LEU A 126 49.63 -46.75 15.07
CA LEU A 126 50.39 -46.27 16.24
C LEU A 126 49.75 -46.72 17.56
N GLN A 127 48.42 -46.68 17.66
CA GLN A 127 47.68 -47.17 18.82
C GLN A 127 47.81 -48.68 19.00
N ALA A 128 47.71 -49.46 17.91
CA ALA A 128 47.88 -50.91 17.94
C ALA A 128 49.30 -51.29 18.42
N PHE A 129 50.34 -50.62 17.89
CA PHE A 129 51.73 -50.81 18.32
C PHE A 129 51.95 -50.41 19.78
N GLY A 130 51.46 -49.24 20.22
CA GLY A 130 51.63 -48.78 21.60
C GLY A 130 50.95 -49.70 22.64
N SER A 131 49.82 -50.31 22.29
CA SER A 131 49.14 -51.29 23.16
C SER A 131 49.92 -52.61 23.29
N GLN A 132 50.68 -53.00 22.26
CA GLN A 132 51.54 -54.18 22.27
C GLN A 132 52.75 -53.99 23.18
N ASP A 133 53.43 -52.84 23.09
CA ASP A 133 54.58 -52.52 23.95
C ASP A 133 54.18 -52.47 25.44
N THR A 134 53.02 -51.88 25.73
CA THR A 134 52.51 -51.79 27.11
C THR A 134 52.21 -53.18 27.70
N ARG A 135 51.73 -54.13 26.88
CA ARG A 135 51.50 -55.52 27.29
C ARG A 135 52.81 -56.28 27.53
N LEU A 136 53.80 -56.11 26.65
CA LEU A 136 55.09 -56.78 26.78
C LEU A 136 55.81 -56.33 28.06
N GLN A 137 55.80 -55.02 28.36
CA GLN A 137 56.40 -54.50 29.61
C GLN A 137 55.68 -55.02 30.86
N GLY A 138 54.35 -55.17 30.83
CA GLY A 138 53.58 -55.75 31.94
C GLY A 138 53.92 -57.21 32.22
N GLU A 139 54.17 -58.03 31.19
CA GLU A 139 54.60 -59.42 31.36
C GLU A 139 56.01 -59.53 31.98
N PHE A 140 56.93 -58.62 31.64
CA PHE A 140 58.27 -58.62 32.22
C PHE A 140 58.31 -58.20 33.69
N ILE A 141 57.38 -57.34 34.14
CA ILE A 141 57.32 -56.87 35.53
C ILE A 141 56.68 -57.92 36.46
N GLY A 142 55.85 -58.83 35.95
CA GLY A 142 55.21 -59.89 36.74
C GLY A 142 56.04 -61.14 36.99
N GLN A 143 57.22 -61.28 36.37
CA GLN A 143 58.08 -62.47 36.47
C GLN A 143 59.26 -62.35 37.45
N GLN A 144 59.34 -61.27 38.25
CA GLN A 144 60.35 -61.11 39.31
C GLN A 144 59.75 -61.26 40.71
#